data_AF-A0A8J2KXC7-F1
#
_entry.id   AF-A0A8J2KXC7-F1
#
_cell.length_a   1.000
_cell.length_b   1.000
_cell.length_c   1.000
_cell.angle_alpha   90.00
_cell.angle_beta   90.00
_cell.angle_gamma   90.00
#
_symmetry.space_group_name_H-M   'P 1'
#
loop_
_entity.id
_entity.type
_entity.pdbx_description
1 polymer ?
#
loop_
_entity_poly.entity_id
_entity_poly.type
_entity_poly.pdbx_seq_one_letter_code
_entity_poly.pdbx_strand_id
1 'polypeptide(L)'
;MDFYEVVAEYNSVSTFYIPVALAMIMSGVNHKDAYSDVHRICLKIGTYFEAQEDYLDVFGLQENKDRLGTSIAIGKYTWPIVIAIGRSNSLHYNMLMDNYGRNDTFKICVVKTIFERLHIQSFYGDYEYDVRKKISSEIGHLPEEITNKLFKTIMRALLNRWPGSYESH
;
A
#
# COMPACT_ATOMS: atom_id res chain seq x y z
N MET A 1 -9.14 -11.32 -8.23
CA MET A 1 -9.07 -10.05 -7.52
C MET A 1 -9.40 -10.34 -6.07
N ASP A 2 -8.40 -10.23 -5.20
CA ASP A 2 -8.57 -10.41 -3.76
C ASP A 2 -9.49 -9.27 -3.24
N PHE A 3 -10.34 -9.53 -2.26
CA PHE A 3 -11.25 -8.51 -1.69
C PHE A 3 -10.47 -7.27 -1.20
N TYR A 4 -9.23 -7.47 -0.75
CA TYR A 4 -8.32 -6.37 -0.40
C TYR A 4 -8.06 -5.44 -1.59
N GLU A 5 -7.77 -5.99 -2.77
CA GLU A 5 -7.48 -5.21 -3.98
C GLU A 5 -8.70 -4.36 -4.38
N VAL A 6 -9.91 -4.89 -4.25
CA VAL A 6 -11.15 -4.13 -4.54
C VAL A 6 -11.29 -2.92 -3.63
N VAL A 7 -11.08 -3.10 -2.32
CA VAL A 7 -11.17 -2.01 -1.34
C VAL A 7 -10.07 -0.97 -1.58
N ALA A 8 -8.85 -1.44 -1.83
CA ALA A 8 -7.71 -0.57 -2.10
C ALA A 8 -7.91 0.24 -3.38
N GLU A 9 -8.38 -0.38 -4.47
CA GLU A 9 -8.70 0.31 -5.72
C GLU A 9 -9.80 1.36 -5.52
N TYR A 10 -10.86 1.02 -4.79
CA TYR A 10 -11.94 1.97 -4.49
C TYR A 10 -11.42 3.22 -3.75
N ASN A 11 -10.58 3.04 -2.74
CA ASN A 11 -9.95 4.15 -1.99
C ASN A 11 -8.94 4.94 -2.85
N SER A 12 -8.29 4.27 -3.81
CA SER A 12 -7.31 4.86 -4.73
C SER A 12 -7.93 5.88 -5.68
N VAL A 13 -9.20 5.69 -6.06
CA VAL A 13 -9.89 6.57 -7.02
C VAL A 13 -9.95 8.01 -6.50
N SER A 14 -10.39 8.21 -5.26
CA SER A 14 -10.53 9.54 -4.67
C SER A 14 -9.18 10.19 -4.36
N THR A 15 -8.20 9.39 -3.94
CA THR A 15 -6.88 9.89 -3.52
C THR A 15 -5.97 10.22 -4.70
N PHE A 16 -5.99 9.40 -5.76
CA PHE A 16 -5.04 9.52 -6.88
C PHE A 16 -5.71 9.88 -8.20
N TYR A 17 -6.76 9.16 -8.60
CA TYR A 17 -7.31 9.35 -9.95
C TYR A 17 -8.05 10.69 -10.10
N ILE A 18 -8.98 11.00 -9.19
CA ILE A 18 -9.80 12.22 -9.30
C ILE A 18 -8.95 13.50 -9.35
N PRO A 19 -7.94 13.71 -8.47
CA PRO A 19 -7.10 14.90 -8.52
C PRO A 19 -6.31 15.02 -9.83
N VAL A 20 -5.78 13.90 -10.35
CA VAL A 20 -5.02 13.89 -11.61
C VAL A 20 -5.93 14.13 -12.81
N ALA A 21 -7.09 13.46 -12.86
CA ALA A 21 -8.08 13.66 -13.92
C ALA A 21 -8.61 15.10 -13.96
N LEU A 22 -8.84 15.71 -12.79
CA LEU A 22 -9.22 17.12 -12.68
C LEU A 22 -8.13 18.04 -13.25
N ALA A 23 -6.86 17.80 -12.90
CA ALA A 23 -5.74 18.56 -13.44
C ALA A 23 -5.62 18.40 -14.97
N MET A 24 -5.85 17.20 -15.50
CA MET A 24 -5.89 16.96 -16.95
C MET A 24 -7.00 17.76 -17.65
N ILE A 25 -8.21 17.78 -17.08
CA ILE A 25 -9.34 18.58 -17.59
C ILE A 25 -8.99 20.07 -17.60
N MET A 26 -8.46 20.58 -16.47
CA MET A 26 -8.07 21.99 -16.35
C MET A 26 -6.92 22.37 -17.30
N SER A 27 -6.09 21.41 -17.70
CA SER A 27 -4.99 21.60 -18.65
C SER A 27 -5.40 21.42 -20.12
N GLY A 28 -6.69 21.16 -20.39
CA GLY A 28 -7.22 21.01 -21.76
C GLY A 28 -6.92 19.66 -22.42
N VAL A 29 -6.55 18.62 -21.65
CA VAL A 29 -6.34 17.27 -22.21
C VAL A 29 -7.69 16.70 -22.66
N ASN A 30 -7.78 16.28 -23.93
CA ASN A 30 -9.02 15.80 -24.55
C ASN A 30 -8.94 14.38 -25.13
N HIS A 31 -7.80 13.69 -24.95
CA HIS A 31 -7.57 12.33 -25.44
C HIS A 31 -8.11 11.29 -24.45
N LYS A 32 -9.14 10.52 -24.86
CA LYS A 32 -9.76 9.49 -24.00
C LYS A 32 -8.78 8.40 -23.54
N ASP A 33 -7.82 8.04 -24.38
CA ASP A 33 -6.82 7.01 -24.06
C ASP A 33 -5.90 7.46 -22.91
N ALA A 34 -5.58 8.76 -22.85
CA ALA A 34 -4.78 9.33 -21.77
C ALA A 34 -5.47 9.17 -20.39
N TYR A 35 -6.79 9.37 -20.32
CA TYR A 35 -7.54 9.14 -19.08
C TYR A 35 -7.57 7.67 -18.67
N SER A 36 -7.62 6.75 -19.63
CA SER A 36 -7.64 5.31 -19.36
C SER A 36 -6.29 4.83 -18.82
N ASP A 37 -5.19 5.32 -19.39
CA ASP A 37 -3.84 5.04 -18.90
C ASP A 37 -3.59 5.65 -17.52
N VAL A 38 -4.00 6.90 -17.32
CA VAL A 38 -3.92 7.60 -16.03
C VAL A 38 -4.73 6.87 -14.96
N HIS A 39 -5.97 6.47 -15.28
CA HIS A 39 -6.80 5.70 -14.36
C HIS A 39 -6.09 4.42 -13.92
N ARG A 40 -5.59 3.62 -14.87
CA ARG A 40 -4.88 2.37 -14.59
C ARG A 40 -3.66 2.59 -13.70
N ILE A 41 -2.84 3.60 -13.99
CA ILE A 41 -1.64 3.90 -13.21
C ILE A 41 -1.99 4.42 -11.82
N CYS A 42 -2.98 5.31 -11.70
CA CYS A 42 -3.46 5.84 -10.42
C CYS A 42 -4.00 4.73 -9.50
N LEU A 43 -4.75 3.76 -10.05
CA LEU A 43 -5.24 2.62 -9.26
C LEU A 43 -4.09 1.76 -8.72
N LYS A 44 -3.05 1.51 -9.52
CA LYS A 44 -1.87 0.75 -9.08
C LYS A 44 -1.06 1.49 -8.03
N ILE A 45 -0.83 2.79 -8.23
CA ILE A 45 -0.16 3.66 -7.26
C ILE A 45 -0.95 3.68 -5.95
N GLY A 46 -2.27 3.83 -6.02
CA GLY A 46 -3.09 3.88 -4.82
C GLY A 46 -3.19 2.54 -4.10
N THR A 47 -3.24 1.42 -4.82
CA THR A 47 -3.21 0.08 -4.19
C THR A 47 -1.89 -0.13 -3.45
N TYR A 48 -0.78 0.28 -4.07
CA TYR A 48 0.54 0.28 -3.42
C TYR A 48 0.58 1.20 -2.20
N PHE A 49 0.00 2.39 -2.30
CA PHE A 49 -0.09 3.35 -1.20
C PHE A 49 -0.86 2.80 0.00
N GLU A 50 -2.01 2.18 -0.22
CA GLU A 50 -2.81 1.56 0.84
C GLU A 50 -2.02 0.42 1.52
N ALA A 51 -1.36 -0.43 0.74
CA ALA A 51 -0.50 -1.48 1.28
C ALA A 51 0.68 -0.90 2.09
N GLN A 52 1.28 0.21 1.64
CA GLN A 52 2.35 0.90 2.33
C GLN A 52 1.86 1.53 3.65
N GLU A 53 0.71 2.21 3.67
CA GLU A 53 0.13 2.77 4.89
C GLU A 53 -0.23 1.67 5.90
N ASP A 54 -0.81 0.56 5.43
CA ASP A 54 -1.12 -0.61 6.25
C ASP A 54 0.15 -1.24 6.86
N TYR A 55 1.23 -1.33 6.07
CA TYR A 55 2.52 -1.81 6.53
C TYR A 55 3.12 -0.86 7.58
N LEU A 56 3.13 0.44 7.31
CA LEU A 56 3.70 1.46 8.21
C LEU A 56 2.91 1.59 9.52
N ASP A 57 1.59 1.42 9.51
CA ASP A 57 0.78 1.41 10.74
C ASP A 57 1.19 0.25 11.68
N VAL A 58 1.60 -0.89 11.11
CA VAL A 58 2.00 -2.07 11.91
C VAL A 58 3.49 -2.06 12.29
N PHE A 59 4.37 -1.76 11.34
CA PHE A 59 5.83 -1.94 11.45
C PHE A 59 6.64 -0.63 11.41
N GLY A 60 6.01 0.51 11.18
CA GLY A 60 6.70 1.80 11.06
C GLY A 60 7.41 2.21 12.35
N LEU A 61 8.61 2.80 12.23
CA LEU A 61 9.30 3.46 13.34
C LEU A 61 8.47 4.65 13.80
N GLN A 62 8.09 4.65 15.08
CA GLN A 62 7.36 5.75 15.70
C GLN A 62 8.31 6.89 16.03
N GLU A 63 8.76 7.66 15.04
CA GLU A 63 9.45 8.92 15.31
C GLU A 63 8.50 9.95 15.95
N ASN A 64 7.20 9.86 15.63
CA ASN A 64 6.14 10.64 16.27
C ASN A 64 5.32 9.75 17.20
N LYS A 65 5.41 9.99 18.51
CA LYS A 65 4.63 9.29 19.57
C LYS A 65 3.10 9.35 19.38
N ASP A 66 2.62 10.22 18.50
CA ASP A 66 1.19 10.48 18.30
C ASP A 66 0.54 9.56 17.23
N ARG A 67 1.32 8.74 16.52
CA ARG A 67 0.81 7.68 15.62
C ARG A 67 1.10 6.31 16.23
N LEU A 68 0.41 5.99 17.32
CA LEU A 68 0.28 4.61 17.74
C LEU A 68 -0.49 3.86 16.65
N GLY A 69 0.11 2.82 16.07
CA GLY A 69 -0.54 1.98 15.07
C GLY A 69 -1.85 1.41 15.62
N THR A 70 -2.97 1.62 14.92
CA THR A 70 -4.32 1.29 15.42
C THR A 70 -4.96 0.12 14.70
N SER A 71 -4.47 -0.27 13.52
CA SER A 71 -5.16 -1.21 12.64
C SER A 71 -5.41 -2.57 13.29
N ILE A 72 -4.43 -3.10 14.04
CA ILE A 72 -4.60 -4.37 14.77
C ILE A 72 -5.66 -4.23 15.86
N ALA A 73 -5.66 -3.12 16.60
CA ALA A 73 -6.56 -2.91 17.73
C ALA A 73 -8.02 -2.78 17.28
N ILE A 74 -8.26 -2.10 16.15
CA ILE A 74 -9.60 -1.88 15.58
C ILE A 74 -10.05 -2.99 14.63
N GLY A 75 -9.14 -3.92 14.28
CA GLY A 75 -9.46 -5.03 13.39
C GLY A 75 -9.62 -4.60 11.93
N LYS A 76 -8.88 -3.58 11.50
CA LYS A 76 -8.91 -3.08 10.12
C LYS A 76 -8.48 -4.21 9.17
N TYR A 77 -9.15 -4.34 8.04
CA TYR A 77 -8.76 -5.30 7.01
C TYR A 77 -7.54 -4.76 6.24
N THR A 78 -6.34 -5.10 6.73
CA THR A 78 -5.07 -4.56 6.23
C THR A 78 -4.23 -5.56 5.44
N TRP A 79 -3.30 -5.06 4.63
CA TRP A 79 -2.36 -5.90 3.89
C TRP A 79 -1.62 -6.93 4.77
N PRO A 80 -1.04 -6.57 5.95
CA PRO A 80 -0.38 -7.55 6.81
C PRO A 80 -1.26 -8.71 7.28
N ILE A 81 -2.52 -8.47 7.64
CA ILE A 81 -3.41 -9.54 8.12
C ILE A 81 -3.85 -10.47 6.98
N VAL A 82 -4.10 -9.92 5.79
CA VAL A 82 -4.45 -10.71 4.59
C VAL A 82 -3.33 -11.69 4.26
N ILE A 83 -2.09 -11.20 4.20
CA ILE A 83 -0.91 -12.03 3.93
C ILE A 83 -0.68 -13.03 5.07
N ALA A 84 -0.84 -12.62 6.33
CA ALA A 84 -0.67 -13.51 7.47
C ALA A 84 -1.68 -14.67 7.47
N ILE A 85 -2.97 -14.39 7.18
CA ILE A 85 -4.00 -15.43 7.10
C ILE A 85 -3.68 -16.43 5.98
N GLY A 86 -3.35 -15.94 4.78
CA GLY A 86 -3.04 -16.80 3.64
C GLY A 86 -1.81 -17.70 3.84
N ARG A 87 -0.95 -17.37 4.79
CA ARG A 87 0.30 -18.10 5.10
C ARG A 87 0.26 -18.86 6.42
N SER A 88 -0.81 -18.71 7.20
CA SER A 88 -0.90 -19.32 8.53
C SER A 88 -1.20 -20.81 8.45
N ASN A 89 -0.58 -21.59 9.34
CA ASN A 89 -1.09 -22.91 9.69
C ASN A 89 -2.30 -22.76 10.64
N SER A 90 -2.97 -23.86 10.98
CA SER A 90 -4.17 -23.83 11.84
C SER A 90 -3.91 -23.17 13.21
N LEU A 91 -2.71 -23.33 13.77
CA LEU A 91 -2.34 -22.71 15.05
C LEU A 91 -2.25 -21.19 14.92
N HIS A 92 -1.44 -20.68 13.99
CA HIS A 92 -1.30 -19.24 13.77
C HIS A 92 -2.62 -18.60 13.34
N TYR A 93 -3.42 -19.29 12.53
CA TYR A 93 -4.72 -18.81 12.08
C TYR A 93 -5.66 -18.59 13.28
N ASN A 94 -5.81 -19.59 14.15
CA ASN A 94 -6.66 -19.48 15.34
C ASN A 94 -6.15 -18.37 16.27
N MET A 95 -4.84 -18.28 16.49
CA MET A 95 -4.26 -17.21 17.30
C MET A 95 -4.50 -15.82 16.68
N LEU A 96 -4.46 -15.66 15.37
CA LEU A 96 -4.81 -14.39 14.72
C LEU A 96 -6.29 -14.06 14.95
N MET A 97 -7.20 -15.02 14.78
CA MET A 97 -8.65 -14.79 14.98
C MET A 97 -9.00 -14.45 16.43
N ASP A 98 -8.29 -15.02 17.41
CA ASP A 98 -8.53 -14.77 18.83
C ASP A 98 -8.01 -13.40 19.32
N ASN A 99 -7.04 -12.81 18.60
CA ASN A 99 -6.28 -11.65 19.07
C ASN A 99 -6.40 -10.41 18.18
N TYR A 100 -6.67 -10.56 16.88
CA TYR A 100 -6.86 -9.43 15.96
C TYR A 100 -8.18 -8.71 16.22
N GLY A 101 -8.20 -7.37 16.11
CA GLY A 101 -9.38 -6.56 16.39
C GLY A 101 -9.75 -6.48 17.88
N ARG A 102 -8.77 -6.67 18.75
CA ARG A 102 -8.91 -6.56 20.20
C ARG A 102 -8.03 -5.41 20.68
N ASN A 103 -8.66 -4.38 21.23
CA ASN A 103 -7.95 -3.25 21.84
C ASN A 103 -7.36 -3.65 23.21
N ASP A 104 -6.42 -4.58 23.18
CA ASP A 104 -5.69 -5.10 24.32
C ASP A 104 -4.21 -5.25 23.95
N THR A 105 -3.33 -4.68 24.75
CA THR A 105 -1.90 -4.61 24.46
C THR A 105 -1.25 -5.99 24.32
N PHE A 106 -1.67 -6.98 25.12
CA PHE A 106 -1.13 -8.34 25.03
C PHE A 106 -1.58 -9.01 23.74
N LYS A 107 -2.85 -8.86 23.37
CA LYS A 107 -3.39 -9.42 22.12
C LYS A 107 -2.73 -8.78 20.89
N ILE A 108 -2.52 -7.47 20.90
CA ILE A 108 -1.78 -6.78 19.84
C ILE A 108 -0.34 -7.32 19.74
N CYS A 109 0.33 -7.53 20.88
CA CYS A 109 1.68 -8.10 20.92
C CYS A 109 1.73 -9.53 20.33
N VAL A 110 0.73 -10.36 20.64
CA VAL A 110 0.60 -11.70 20.06
C VAL A 110 0.47 -11.63 18.53
N VAL A 111 -0.38 -10.75 18.00
CA VAL A 111 -0.52 -10.55 16.55
C VAL A 111 0.81 -10.12 15.92
N LYS A 112 1.50 -9.13 16.51
CA LYS A 112 2.81 -8.67 16.00
C LYS A 112 3.85 -9.80 15.99
N THR A 113 3.90 -10.60 17.05
CA THR A 113 4.79 -11.77 17.14
C THR A 113 4.48 -12.79 16.04
N ILE A 114 3.21 -13.01 15.72
CA ILE A 114 2.82 -13.91 14.61
C ILE A 114 3.28 -13.32 13.27
N PHE A 115 3.09 -12.01 13.05
CA PHE A 115 3.56 -11.37 11.82
C PHE A 115 5.08 -11.47 11.64
N GLU A 116 5.85 -11.31 12.72
CA GLU A 116 7.30 -11.52 12.69
C GLU A 116 7.65 -12.97 12.32
N ARG A 117 7.00 -13.96 12.96
CA ARG A 117 7.21 -15.40 12.67
C ARG A 117 6.83 -15.79 11.25
N LEU A 118 5.82 -15.13 10.68
CA LEU A 118 5.40 -15.35 9.29
C LEU A 118 6.23 -14.55 8.29
N HIS A 119 7.24 -13.81 8.76
CA HIS A 119 8.15 -13.00 7.96
C HIS A 119 7.42 -11.97 7.08
N ILE A 120 6.33 -11.37 7.58
CA ILE A 120 5.47 -10.46 6.81
C ILE A 120 6.25 -9.26 6.24
N GLN A 121 7.26 -8.75 6.95
CA GLN A 121 8.11 -7.67 6.46
C GLN A 121 8.92 -8.06 5.22
N SER A 122 9.40 -9.31 5.15
CA SER A 122 10.10 -9.82 3.95
C SER A 122 9.15 -9.86 2.75
N PHE A 123 7.94 -10.37 2.94
CA PHE A 123 6.92 -10.40 1.89
C PHE A 123 6.55 -9.00 1.40
N TYR A 124 6.51 -8.03 2.31
CA TYR A 124 6.27 -6.65 1.93
C TYR A 124 7.41 -6.12 1.06
N GLY A 125 8.67 -6.42 1.41
CA GLY A 125 9.83 -6.05 0.58
C GLY A 125 9.75 -6.61 -0.85
N ASP A 126 9.43 -7.90 -0.99
CA ASP A 126 9.27 -8.55 -2.30
C ASP A 126 8.10 -7.92 -3.10
N TYR A 127 6.94 -7.74 -2.45
CA TYR A 127 5.77 -7.10 -3.03
C TYR A 127 6.08 -5.68 -3.50
N GLU A 128 6.74 -4.88 -2.65
CA GLU A 128 7.10 -3.50 -2.90
C GLU A 128 8.06 -3.41 -4.11
N TYR A 129 9.08 -4.26 -4.17
CA TYR A 129 10.00 -4.33 -5.31
C TYR A 129 9.25 -4.61 -6.63
N ASP A 130 8.40 -5.63 -6.64
CA ASP A 130 7.67 -6.05 -7.85
C ASP A 130 6.68 -5.00 -8.32
N VAL A 131 5.91 -4.41 -7.41
CA VAL A 131 4.92 -3.39 -7.74
C VAL A 131 5.61 -2.10 -8.21
N ARG A 132 6.70 -1.68 -7.56
CA ARG A 132 7.49 -0.52 -8.00
C ARG A 132 8.03 -0.72 -9.42
N LYS A 133 8.57 -1.90 -9.73
CA LYS A 133 9.08 -2.23 -11.06
C LYS A 133 7.99 -2.15 -12.13
N LYS A 134 6.81 -2.71 -11.84
CA LYS A 134 5.64 -2.68 -12.75
C LYS A 134 5.15 -1.24 -12.99
N ILE A 135 4.92 -0.48 -11.93
CA ILE A 135 4.46 0.92 -12.03
C ILE A 135 5.48 1.79 -12.78
N SER A 136 6.76 1.66 -12.47
CA SER A 136 7.82 2.42 -13.14
C SER A 136 7.90 2.10 -14.63
N SER A 137 7.73 0.82 -15.00
CA SER A 137 7.65 0.41 -16.40
C SER A 137 6.46 1.05 -17.10
N GLU A 138 5.27 1.03 -16.51
CA GLU A 138 4.06 1.63 -17.10
C GLU A 138 4.17 3.15 -17.25
N ILE A 139 4.74 3.85 -16.26
CA ILE A 139 5.02 5.28 -16.36
C ILE A 139 6.02 5.55 -17.51
N GLY A 140 7.00 4.67 -17.72
CA GLY A 140 7.98 4.80 -18.81
C GLY A 140 7.39 4.71 -20.21
N HIS A 141 6.23 4.05 -20.37
CA HIS A 141 5.53 3.94 -21.66
C HIS A 141 4.58 5.12 -21.93
N LEU A 142 4.34 5.99 -20.94
CA LEU A 142 3.54 7.19 -21.17
C LEU A 142 4.32 8.17 -22.07
N PRO A 143 3.63 8.87 -23.00
CA PRO A 143 4.23 9.97 -23.76
C PRO A 143 4.93 10.95 -22.82
N GLU A 144 6.03 11.54 -23.27
CA GLU A 144 6.81 12.50 -22.47
C GLU A 144 6.07 13.85 -22.39
N GLU A 145 5.01 13.87 -21.59
CA GLU A 145 4.16 15.01 -21.28
C GLU A 145 4.14 15.29 -19.77
N ILE A 146 3.48 16.37 -19.36
CA ILE A 146 3.33 16.81 -17.95
C ILE A 146 2.94 15.65 -17.02
N THR A 147 2.11 14.73 -17.53
CA THR A 147 1.63 13.52 -16.85
C THR A 147 2.76 12.57 -16.42
N ASN A 148 3.79 12.38 -17.26
CA ASN A 148 4.93 11.51 -16.94
C ASN A 148 5.76 12.08 -15.78
N LYS A 149 6.01 13.39 -15.81
CA LYS A 149 6.76 14.11 -14.75
C LYS A 149 6.00 14.09 -13.43
N LEU A 150 4.68 14.25 -13.46
CA LEU A 150 3.82 14.15 -12.28
C LEU A 150 3.93 12.77 -11.63
N PHE A 151 3.72 11.69 -12.38
CA PHE A 151 3.78 10.34 -11.82
C PHE A 151 5.17 9.97 -11.29
N LYS A 152 6.24 10.35 -11.99
CA LYS A 152 7.61 10.20 -11.46
C LYS A 152 7.79 10.93 -10.13
N THR A 153 7.17 12.10 -9.96
CA THR A 153 7.26 12.89 -8.72
C THR A 153 6.47 12.25 -7.58
N ILE A 154 5.25 11.78 -7.85
CA ILE A 154 4.42 11.03 -6.89
C ILE A 154 5.18 9.77 -6.44
N MET A 155 5.72 8.99 -7.37
CA MET A 155 6.50 7.80 -7.03
C MET A 155 7.70 8.14 -6.14
N ARG A 156 8.51 9.16 -6.47
CA ARG A 156 9.61 9.58 -5.59
C ARG A 156 9.14 9.97 -4.18
N ALA A 157 8.01 10.67 -4.07
CA ALA A 157 7.45 11.04 -2.77
C ALA A 157 7.02 9.81 -1.95
N LEU A 158 6.49 8.75 -2.59
CA LEU A 158 6.15 7.49 -1.93
C LEU A 158 7.38 6.67 -1.53
N LEU A 159 8.45 6.72 -2.33
CA LEU A 159 9.73 6.05 -2.04
C LEU A 159 10.41 6.64 -0.80
N ASN A 160 10.36 7.95 -0.64
CA ASN A 160 11.03 8.65 0.45
C ASN A 160 10.32 8.49 1.81
N ARG A 161 9.18 7.77 1.88
CA ARG A 161 8.43 7.57 3.13
C ARG A 161 9.08 6.55 4.09
N TRP A 162 9.96 5.69 3.58
CA TRP A 162 10.66 4.70 4.40
C TRP A 162 12.14 4.56 4.00
N PRO A 163 13.09 4.94 4.88
CA PRO A 163 14.51 4.86 4.57
C PRO A 163 15.04 3.42 4.44
N GLY A 164 14.30 2.40 4.92
CA GLY A 164 14.74 1.00 4.85
C GLY A 164 14.68 0.35 3.47
N SER A 165 14.28 1.07 2.41
CA SER A 165 14.28 0.55 1.03
C SER A 165 15.55 0.87 0.24
N TYR A 166 16.56 1.50 0.85
CA TYR A 166 17.82 1.88 0.20
C TYR A 166 19.00 0.94 0.46
N GLU A 167 18.87 -0.07 1.34
CA GLU A 167 20.02 -0.91 1.76
C GLU A 167 20.07 -2.31 1.13
N SER A 168 19.35 -2.57 0.06
CA SER A 168 19.44 -3.86 -0.64
C SER A 168 19.46 -3.69 -2.15
N HIS A 169 20.55 -3.14 -2.69
CA HIS A 169 21.13 -3.49 -4.00
C HIS A 169 22.61 -3.12 -4.07
#